data_AF-A0A2N9MBB0-F1
#
_entry.id   AF-A0A2N9MBB0-F1
#
_cell.length_a   1.000
_cell.length_b   1.000
_cell.length_c   1.000
_cell.angle_alpha   90.00
_cell.angle_beta   90.00
_cell.angle_gamma   90.00
#
_symmetry.space_group_name_H-M   'P 1'
#
loop_
_entity.id
_entity.type
_entity.pdbx_description
1 polymer ?
#
loop_
_entity_poly.entity_id
_entity_poly.type
_entity_poly.pdbx_seq_one_letter_code
_entity_poly.pdbx_strand_id
1 'polypeptide(L)'
;MTPNQPGQMPKLPIPGVKYLVAIGSGKGGVGKTTVSVNLAVGLASLGYKAGLMDADVYGPNVPLMMGINRTPMALGERIQPIEQFGVKLMSMGFLNPGDKPLVWRGPMLHSVIQQFLRGVDWGELDYLVIDLPPGTGDVQLSLIQTAPITGAIVVTTPSDVSLEDARKAIFMFHQVKVPILGMVENMSFLMCPHFDGGAFPGRTATRSASPHRRR
;
A
#
# COMPACT_ATOMS: atom_id res chain seq x y z
N MET A 1 -16.91 -32.36 16.59
CA MET A 1 -15.47 -32.05 16.50
C MET A 1 -15.11 -32.01 15.02
N THR A 2 -14.99 -30.82 14.44
CA THR A 2 -14.59 -30.66 13.03
C THR A 2 -13.09 -30.93 12.90
N PRO A 3 -12.64 -31.71 11.90
CA PRO A 3 -11.24 -32.04 11.74
C PRO A 3 -10.40 -30.79 11.44
N ASN A 4 -9.32 -30.65 12.20
CA ASN A 4 -8.32 -29.61 12.11
C ASN A 4 -7.63 -29.70 10.73
N GLN A 5 -7.74 -28.66 9.90
CA GLN A 5 -7.02 -28.61 8.62
C GLN A 5 -5.50 -28.49 8.90
N PRO A 6 -4.64 -29.24 8.19
CA PRO A 6 -3.21 -29.15 8.38
C PRO A 6 -2.65 -27.83 7.83
N GLY A 7 -1.87 -27.10 8.64
CA GLY A 7 -0.72 -26.35 8.12
C GLY A 7 -0.81 -24.82 7.94
N GLN A 8 -1.51 -24.06 8.79
CA GLN A 8 -1.17 -22.64 8.94
C GLN A 8 -0.17 -22.47 10.09
N MET A 9 1.11 -22.27 9.75
CA MET A 9 2.10 -21.83 10.74
C MET A 9 1.59 -20.53 11.40
N PRO A 10 1.72 -20.37 12.73
CA PRO A 10 1.33 -19.14 13.40
C PRO A 10 2.11 -17.97 12.81
N LYS A 11 1.40 -16.94 12.33
CA LYS A 11 2.05 -15.73 11.84
C LYS A 11 2.71 -15.02 13.01
N LEU A 12 4.03 -14.88 12.97
CA LEU A 12 4.80 -14.27 14.05
C LEU A 12 4.54 -12.75 14.10
N PRO A 13 4.14 -12.20 15.26
CA PRO A 13 4.01 -10.75 15.46
C PRO A 13 5.30 -10.00 15.11
N ILE A 14 5.14 -8.73 14.71
CA ILE A 14 6.27 -7.82 14.58
C ILE A 14 6.49 -7.14 15.94
N PRO A 15 7.69 -7.26 16.54
CA PRO A 15 7.98 -6.62 17.81
C PRO A 15 7.72 -5.11 17.77
N GLY A 16 7.03 -4.59 18.79
CA GLY A 16 6.75 -3.15 18.94
C GLY A 16 5.65 -2.57 18.04
N VAL A 17 5.03 -3.36 17.14
CA VAL A 17 4.00 -2.86 16.22
C VAL A 17 2.61 -3.35 16.63
N LYS A 18 1.68 -2.42 16.91
CA LYS A 18 0.31 -2.75 17.34
C LYS A 18 -0.60 -3.15 16.17
N TYR A 19 -0.62 -2.37 15.10
CA TYR A 19 -1.49 -2.59 13.95
C TYR A 19 -0.72 -2.59 12.62
N LEU A 20 -0.91 -3.63 11.83
CA LEU A 20 -0.37 -3.74 10.47
C LEU A 20 -1.51 -3.50 9.47
N VAL A 21 -1.41 -2.41 8.71
CA VAL A 21 -2.41 -2.03 7.71
C VAL A 21 -1.82 -2.21 6.32
N ALA A 22 -2.36 -3.19 5.58
CA ALA A 22 -1.93 -3.45 4.22
C ALA A 22 -2.67 -2.57 3.21
N ILE A 23 -1.96 -1.91 2.32
CA ILE A 23 -2.54 -1.13 1.22
C ILE A 23 -2.31 -1.88 -0.07
N GLY A 24 -3.40 -2.38 -0.67
CA GLY A 24 -3.37 -3.16 -1.91
C GLY A 24 -4.09 -2.46 -3.05
N SER A 25 -3.82 -2.90 -4.28
CA SER A 25 -4.60 -2.53 -5.46
C SER A 25 -4.68 -3.69 -6.44
N GLY A 26 -5.77 -3.77 -7.20
CA GLY A 26 -5.91 -4.80 -8.23
C GLY A 26 -5.02 -4.58 -9.45
N LYS A 27 -4.56 -3.34 -9.66
CA LYS A 27 -3.68 -2.98 -10.78
C LYS A 27 -2.71 -1.86 -10.41
N GLY A 28 -1.68 -1.67 -11.24
CA GLY A 28 -0.76 -0.53 -11.15
C GLY A 28 -1.40 0.79 -11.56
N GLY A 29 -0.82 1.91 -11.10
CA GLY A 29 -1.21 3.26 -11.54
C GLY A 29 -2.48 3.85 -10.91
N VAL A 30 -3.14 3.17 -9.97
CA VAL A 30 -4.33 3.70 -9.25
C VAL A 30 -4.00 4.69 -8.13
N GLY A 31 -2.71 4.97 -7.89
CA GLY A 31 -2.25 5.84 -6.81
C GLY A 31 -2.19 5.17 -5.42
N LYS A 32 -2.06 3.84 -5.38
CA LYS A 32 -1.87 3.06 -4.15
C LYS A 32 -0.78 3.64 -3.24
N THR A 33 0.44 3.84 -3.76
CA THR A 33 1.57 4.41 -3.00
C THR A 33 1.28 5.81 -2.48
N THR A 34 0.57 6.64 -3.27
CA THR A 34 0.12 7.97 -2.84
C THR A 34 -0.79 7.89 -1.63
N VAL A 35 -1.76 6.96 -1.64
CA VAL A 35 -2.64 6.72 -0.50
C VAL A 35 -1.86 6.19 0.70
N SER A 36 -0.93 5.24 0.50
CA SER A 36 -0.07 4.68 1.56
C SER A 36 0.75 5.77 2.28
N VAL A 37 1.39 6.66 1.51
CA VAL A 37 2.17 7.78 2.03
C VAL A 37 1.30 8.75 2.81
N ASN A 38 0.17 9.21 2.22
CA ASN A 38 -0.70 10.18 2.88
C ASN A 38 -1.37 9.60 4.13
N LEU A 39 -1.71 8.31 4.14
CA LEU A 39 -2.24 7.65 5.32
C LEU A 39 -1.20 7.61 6.45
N ALA A 40 0.04 7.22 6.16
CA ALA A 40 1.09 7.16 7.18
C ALA A 40 1.41 8.56 7.75
N VAL A 41 1.54 9.56 6.88
CA VAL A 41 1.77 10.96 7.30
C VAL A 41 0.57 11.53 8.05
N GLY A 42 -0.65 11.22 7.62
CA GLY A 42 -1.88 11.62 8.31
C GLY A 42 -2.02 10.99 9.70
N LEU A 43 -1.64 9.73 9.87
CA LEU A 43 -1.60 9.09 11.18
C LEU A 43 -0.56 9.76 12.10
N ALA A 44 0.63 10.07 11.57
CA ALA A 44 1.65 10.79 12.32
C ALA A 44 1.20 12.21 12.72
N SER A 45 0.53 12.94 11.82
CA SER A 45 0.02 14.29 12.12
C SER A 45 -1.10 14.31 13.16
N LEU A 46 -1.83 13.20 13.31
CA LEU A 46 -2.80 12.97 14.38
C LEU A 46 -2.16 12.53 15.70
N GLY A 47 -0.83 12.41 15.77
CA GLY A 47 -0.07 12.08 16.98
C GLY A 47 0.19 10.58 17.21
N TYR A 48 -0.15 9.72 16.25
CA TYR A 48 0.17 8.29 16.33
C TYR A 48 1.61 8.01 15.92
N LYS A 49 2.23 6.97 16.50
CA LYS A 49 3.54 6.49 16.04
C LYS A 49 3.36 5.67 14.77
N ALA A 50 3.71 6.25 13.63
CA ALA A 50 3.48 5.66 12.32
C ALA A 50 4.78 5.18 11.65
N GLY A 51 4.72 4.01 11.03
CA GLY A 51 5.72 3.51 10.09
C GLY A 51 5.12 3.27 8.71
N LEU A 52 5.95 3.36 7.69
CA LEU A 52 5.61 3.02 6.30
C LEU A 52 6.67 2.09 5.72
N MET A 53 6.24 0.91 5.32
CA MET A 53 7.04 -0.09 4.62
C MET A 53 6.59 -0.17 3.17
N ASP A 54 7.50 0.14 2.24
CA ASP A 54 7.27 -0.01 0.80
C ASP A 54 7.84 -1.34 0.30
N ALA A 55 6.93 -2.22 -0.10
CA ALA A 55 7.21 -3.54 -0.63
C ALA A 55 7.04 -3.62 -2.16
N ASP A 56 6.86 -2.50 -2.86
CA ASP A 56 6.79 -2.46 -4.31
C ASP A 56 8.19 -2.46 -4.94
N VAL A 57 8.61 -3.65 -5.37
CA VAL A 57 9.93 -3.90 -5.95
C VAL A 57 10.07 -3.26 -7.33
N TYR A 58 8.99 -3.21 -8.10
CA TYR A 58 9.04 -2.86 -9.52
C TYR A 58 8.85 -1.37 -9.78
N GLY A 59 8.28 -0.66 -8.80
CA GLY A 59 8.13 0.80 -8.86
C GLY A 59 8.13 1.43 -7.47
N PRO A 60 9.25 1.35 -6.71
CA PRO A 60 9.31 1.92 -5.38
C PRO A 60 9.31 3.45 -5.44
N ASN A 61 8.13 4.05 -5.30
CA ASN A 61 7.93 5.50 -5.41
C ASN A 61 8.04 6.22 -4.06
N VAL A 62 8.04 5.50 -2.93
CA VAL A 62 8.02 6.12 -1.59
C VAL A 62 9.20 7.05 -1.33
N PRO A 63 10.48 6.70 -1.64
CA PRO A 63 11.60 7.61 -1.41
C PRO A 63 11.43 8.95 -2.14
N LEU A 64 11.01 8.90 -3.40
CA LEU A 64 10.73 10.08 -4.21
C LEU A 64 9.61 10.93 -3.60
N MET A 65 8.49 10.29 -3.24
CA MET A 65 7.33 10.99 -2.66
C MET A 65 7.62 11.62 -1.30
N MET A 66 8.53 11.03 -0.53
CA MET A 66 8.95 11.55 0.78
C MET A 66 10.13 12.54 0.69
N GLY A 67 10.68 12.77 -0.51
CA GLY A 67 11.83 13.65 -0.72
C GLY A 67 13.14 13.13 -0.12
N ILE A 68 13.35 11.81 -0.16
CA ILE A 68 14.47 11.13 0.49
C ILE A 68 15.51 10.72 -0.54
N ASN A 69 16.73 11.26 -0.40
CA ASN A 69 17.89 10.94 -1.25
C ASN A 69 19.01 10.20 -0.51
N ARG A 70 18.76 9.74 0.73
CA ARG A 70 19.72 9.00 1.56
C ARG A 70 19.30 7.53 1.68
N THR A 71 20.26 6.65 1.91
CA THR A 71 20.02 5.24 2.21
C THR A 71 19.99 5.01 3.72
N PRO A 72 19.24 4.00 4.19
CA PRO A 72 19.21 3.63 5.61
C PRO A 72 20.56 3.07 6.03
N MET A 73 20.95 3.34 7.27
CA MET A 73 22.18 2.81 7.85
C MET A 73 21.90 1.50 8.58
N ALA A 74 22.87 0.58 8.57
CA ALA A 74 22.85 -0.57 9.45
C ALA A 74 23.61 -0.24 10.75
N LEU A 75 23.04 -0.61 11.90
CA LEU A 75 23.67 -0.55 13.21
C LEU A 75 23.72 -1.96 13.78
N GLY A 76 24.89 -2.61 13.71
CA GLY A 76 25.03 -4.04 13.98
C GLY A 76 24.24 -4.86 12.96
N GLU A 77 23.35 -5.73 13.43
CA GLU A 77 22.49 -6.57 12.57
C GLU A 77 21.16 -5.90 12.18
N ARG A 78 20.86 -4.72 12.73
CA ARG A 78 19.58 -4.03 12.51
C ARG A 78 19.71 -2.87 11.53
N ILE A 79 18.69 -2.71 10.70
CA ILE A 79 18.55 -1.59 9.77
C ILE A 79 17.82 -0.47 10.51
N GLN A 80 18.40 0.73 10.51
CA GLN A 80 17.77 1.92 11.07
C GLN A 80 16.83 2.52 10.01
N PRO A 81 15.51 2.61 10.27
CA PRO A 81 14.58 3.19 9.32
C PRO A 81 14.87 4.69 9.16
N ILE A 82 14.58 5.22 7.97
CA ILE A 82 14.70 6.66 7.74
C ILE A 82 13.46 7.33 8.33
N GLU A 83 13.65 8.39 9.11
CA GLU A 83 12.53 9.20 9.59
C GLU A 83 12.33 10.42 8.68
N GLN A 84 11.07 10.69 8.30
CA GLN A 84 10.65 11.85 7.52
C GLN A 84 9.16 12.14 7.77
N PHE A 85 8.79 13.42 7.94
CA PHE A 85 7.42 13.85 8.29
C PHE A 85 6.82 13.12 9.51
N GLY A 86 7.66 12.74 10.49
CA GLY A 86 7.23 11.99 11.68
C GLY A 86 6.92 10.52 11.42
N VAL A 87 7.27 9.99 10.24
CA VAL A 87 7.05 8.59 9.84
C VAL A 87 8.39 7.88 9.72
N LYS A 88 8.50 6.68 10.32
CA LYS A 88 9.63 5.77 10.09
C LYS A 88 9.46 5.01 8.78
N LEU A 89 10.49 4.92 7.96
CA LEU A 89 10.39 4.45 6.57
C LEU A 89 11.41 3.37 6.25
N MET A 90 10.94 2.33 5.57
CA MET A 90 11.79 1.37 4.85
C MET A 90 11.18 1.11 3.47
N SER A 91 12.00 1.13 2.42
CA SER A 91 11.53 0.96 1.04
C SER A 91 12.48 0.09 0.23
N MET A 92 11.91 -0.71 -0.68
CA MET A 92 12.66 -1.38 -1.74
C MET A 92 13.52 -0.41 -2.56
N GLY A 93 13.08 0.84 -2.72
CA GLY A 93 13.80 1.88 -3.44
C GLY A 93 15.13 2.28 -2.81
N PHE A 94 15.35 1.96 -1.53
CA PHE A 94 16.65 2.17 -0.87
C PHE A 94 17.68 1.09 -1.21
N LEU A 95 17.22 -0.08 -1.67
CA LEU A 95 18.08 -1.23 -1.97
C LEU A 95 18.66 -1.21 -3.39
N ASN A 96 18.36 -0.18 -4.19
CA ASN A 96 18.86 -0.07 -5.55
C ASN A 96 20.02 0.94 -5.67
N PRO A 97 21.29 0.49 -5.65
CA PRO A 97 22.43 1.35 -5.92
C PRO A 97 22.57 1.60 -7.44
N GLY A 98 21.73 2.48 -7.98
CA GLY A 98 21.85 3.03 -9.34
C GLY A 98 21.13 2.26 -10.46
N ASP A 99 21.38 2.71 -11.70
CA ASP A 99 20.65 2.38 -12.94
C ASP A 99 20.69 0.91 -13.42
N LYS A 100 21.25 -0.02 -12.63
CA LYS A 100 21.31 -1.43 -13.04
C LYS A 100 20.03 -2.16 -12.65
N PRO A 101 19.28 -2.73 -13.62
CA PRO A 101 18.11 -3.52 -13.28
C PRO A 101 18.53 -4.78 -12.51
N LEU A 102 18.14 -4.85 -11.23
CA LEU A 102 18.32 -6.03 -10.40
C LEU A 102 17.23 -7.05 -10.71
N VAL A 103 17.63 -8.29 -11.02
CA VAL A 103 16.69 -9.40 -11.21
C VAL A 103 16.31 -9.96 -9.85
N TRP A 104 15.12 -9.61 -9.39
CA TRP A 104 14.56 -10.11 -8.15
C TRP A 104 13.98 -11.51 -8.34
N ARG A 105 14.52 -12.51 -7.64
CA ARG A 105 13.95 -13.85 -7.57
C ARG A 105 13.01 -13.96 -6.37
N GLY A 106 11.96 -14.78 -6.48
CA GLY A 106 10.96 -14.98 -5.42
C GLY A 106 11.54 -15.21 -4.01
N PRO A 107 12.52 -16.13 -3.83
CA PRO A 107 13.14 -16.33 -2.52
C PRO A 107 13.87 -15.10 -1.97
N MET A 108 14.52 -14.32 -2.83
CA MET A 108 15.20 -13.08 -2.45
C MET A 108 14.20 -12.04 -1.97
N LEU A 109 13.08 -11.90 -2.68
CA LEU A 109 11.99 -10.99 -2.27
C LEU A 109 11.41 -11.38 -0.92
N HIS A 110 11.17 -12.67 -0.71
CA HIS A 110 10.71 -13.17 0.58
C HIS A 110 11.69 -12.80 1.70
N SER A 111 13.00 -13.06 1.51
CA SER A 111 14.03 -12.71 2.49
C SER A 111 14.12 -11.21 2.79
N VAL A 112 14.00 -10.35 1.77
CA VAL A 112 14.00 -8.89 1.96
C VAL A 112 12.78 -8.45 2.74
N ILE A 113 11.59 -8.98 2.42
CA ILE A 113 10.37 -8.71 3.18
C ILE A 113 10.54 -9.16 4.64
N GLN A 114 11.12 -10.34 4.90
CA GLN A 114 11.44 -10.77 6.27
C GLN A 114 12.35 -9.77 6.97
N GLN A 115 13.40 -9.32 6.29
CA GLN A 115 14.34 -8.36 6.82
C GLN A 115 13.68 -7.00 7.11
N PHE A 116 12.76 -6.54 6.28
CA PHE A 116 12.03 -5.29 6.54
C PHE A 116 11.09 -5.43 7.72
N LEU A 117 10.41 -6.56 7.86
CA LEU A 117 9.47 -6.79 8.96
C LEU A 117 10.18 -7.01 10.30
N ARG A 118 11.38 -7.63 10.32
CA ARG A 118 12.02 -8.08 11.57
C ARG A 118 13.45 -7.59 11.81
N GLY A 119 14.17 -7.24 10.76
CA GLY A 119 15.52 -6.71 10.82
C GLY A 119 15.58 -5.18 10.89
N VAL A 120 14.48 -4.48 10.62
CA VAL A 120 14.37 -3.03 10.80
C VAL A 120 14.02 -2.69 12.24
N ASP A 121 14.68 -1.68 12.78
CA ASP A 121 14.44 -1.17 14.13
C ASP A 121 13.25 -0.20 14.16
N TRP A 122 12.04 -0.75 14.00
CA TRP A 122 10.80 0.03 14.03
C TRP A 122 10.55 0.71 15.37
N GLY A 123 11.06 0.16 16.48
CA GLY A 123 10.71 0.57 17.83
C GLY A 123 9.21 0.38 18.10
N GLU A 124 8.63 1.25 18.92
CA GLU A 124 7.20 1.23 19.21
C GLU A 124 6.40 2.00 18.16
N LEU A 125 5.50 1.31 17.45
CA LEU A 125 4.57 1.86 16.47
C LEU A 125 3.12 1.50 16.82
N ASP A 126 2.24 2.48 16.71
CA ASP A 126 0.79 2.23 16.73
C ASP A 126 0.35 1.62 15.40
N TYR A 127 0.87 2.15 14.28
CA TYR A 127 0.52 1.69 12.94
C TYR A 127 1.76 1.50 12.07
N LEU A 128 1.84 0.34 11.42
CA LEU A 128 2.73 0.10 10.30
C LEU A 128 1.90 -0.06 9.03
N VAL A 129 1.98 0.94 8.16
CA VAL A 129 1.35 0.93 6.83
C VAL A 129 2.27 0.19 5.87
N ILE A 130 1.73 -0.78 5.13
CA ILE A 130 2.50 -1.58 4.16
C ILE A 130 1.98 -1.30 2.75
N ASP A 131 2.79 -0.65 1.93
CA ASP A 131 2.51 -0.44 0.51
C ASP A 131 2.85 -1.72 -0.26
N LEU A 132 1.83 -2.49 -0.62
CA LEU A 132 2.00 -3.77 -1.31
C LEU A 132 2.34 -3.56 -2.79
N PRO A 133 3.02 -4.50 -3.47
CA PRO A 133 3.09 -4.47 -4.93
C PRO A 133 1.68 -4.58 -5.56
N PRO A 134 1.49 -4.06 -6.79
CA PRO A 134 0.19 -4.12 -7.46
C PRO A 134 -0.20 -5.55 -7.87
N GLY A 135 -1.51 -5.80 -7.98
CA GLY A 135 -2.06 -7.06 -8.49
C GLY A 135 -2.46 -8.03 -7.39
N THR A 136 -2.32 -9.33 -7.67
CA THR A 136 -2.54 -10.44 -6.74
C THR A 136 -1.42 -11.48 -6.85
N GLY A 137 -0.19 -11.02 -7.11
CA GLY A 137 0.96 -11.90 -7.37
C GLY A 137 1.58 -12.50 -6.10
N ASP A 138 2.56 -13.38 -6.31
CA ASP A 138 3.18 -14.19 -5.24
C ASP A 138 3.82 -13.36 -4.11
N VAL A 139 4.38 -12.18 -4.43
CA VAL A 139 5.02 -11.29 -3.44
C VAL A 139 4.01 -10.80 -2.40
N GLN A 140 2.81 -10.43 -2.85
CA GLN A 140 1.74 -9.95 -1.99
C GLN A 140 1.21 -11.07 -1.09
N LEU A 141 0.98 -12.25 -1.66
CA LEU A 141 0.57 -13.44 -0.91
C LEU A 141 1.62 -13.82 0.14
N SER A 142 2.90 -13.81 -0.24
CA SER A 142 4.02 -14.11 0.66
C SER A 142 4.06 -13.16 1.86
N LEU A 143 3.88 -11.85 1.62
CA LEU A 143 3.85 -10.86 2.69
C LEU A 143 2.67 -11.09 3.64
N ILE A 144 1.46 -11.28 3.09
CA ILE A 144 0.24 -11.50 3.88
C ILE A 144 0.32 -12.81 4.67
N GLN A 145 0.99 -13.83 4.13
CA GLN A 145 1.18 -15.11 4.82
C GLN A 145 2.23 -15.01 5.94
N THR A 146 3.22 -14.12 5.81
CA THR A 146 4.32 -14.05 6.78
C THR A 146 4.08 -13.09 7.95
N ALA A 147 3.22 -12.08 7.75
CA ALA A 147 2.90 -11.09 8.76
C ALA A 147 1.43 -11.16 9.20
N PRO A 148 1.11 -11.01 10.49
CA PRO A 148 -0.27 -10.93 10.96
C PRO A 148 -0.87 -9.56 10.61
N ILE A 149 -1.31 -9.40 9.36
CA ILE A 149 -2.00 -8.19 8.89
C ILE A 149 -3.29 -8.01 9.69
N THR A 150 -3.44 -6.84 10.33
CA THR A 150 -4.62 -6.48 11.11
C THR A 150 -5.82 -6.21 10.20
N GLY A 151 -5.58 -5.53 9.07
CA GLY A 151 -6.59 -5.27 8.07
C GLY A 151 -5.99 -4.68 6.80
N ALA A 152 -6.80 -4.67 5.74
CA ALA A 152 -6.40 -4.17 4.43
C ALA A 152 -7.32 -3.05 3.92
N ILE A 153 -6.71 -2.10 3.22
CA ILE A 153 -7.40 -1.07 2.44
C ILE A 153 -7.09 -1.34 0.97
N VAL A 154 -8.12 -1.33 0.12
CA VAL A 154 -7.96 -1.52 -1.32
C VAL A 154 -8.13 -0.19 -2.04
N VAL A 155 -7.16 0.17 -2.87
CA VAL A 155 -7.17 1.41 -3.68
C VAL A 155 -7.57 1.09 -5.11
N THR A 156 -8.47 1.90 -5.67
CA THR A 156 -8.96 1.80 -7.04
C THR A 156 -9.20 3.17 -7.65
N THR A 157 -9.68 3.23 -8.89
CA THR A 157 -10.19 4.43 -9.56
C THR A 157 -11.58 4.14 -10.14
N PRO A 158 -12.39 5.15 -10.51
CA PRO A 158 -13.77 4.94 -10.99
C PRO A 158 -13.90 4.18 -12.32
N SER A 159 -12.79 3.85 -12.98
CA SER A 159 -12.79 3.07 -14.23
C SER A 159 -13.24 1.63 -13.96
N ASP A 160 -14.17 1.13 -14.78
CA ASP A 160 -14.72 -0.23 -14.69
C ASP A 160 -13.63 -1.31 -14.59
N VAL A 161 -12.58 -1.20 -15.41
CA VAL A 161 -11.42 -2.12 -15.38
C VAL A 161 -10.75 -2.14 -14.01
N SER A 162 -10.59 -0.97 -13.38
CA SER A 162 -9.99 -0.87 -12.04
C SER A 162 -10.89 -1.49 -10.96
N LEU A 163 -12.20 -1.29 -11.08
CA LEU A 163 -13.19 -1.83 -10.15
C LEU A 163 -13.23 -3.37 -10.22
N GLU A 164 -13.17 -3.93 -11.43
CA GLU A 164 -13.07 -5.38 -11.61
C GLU A 164 -11.80 -5.96 -10.97
N ASP A 165 -10.66 -5.30 -11.13
CA ASP A 165 -9.40 -5.73 -10.53
C ASP A 165 -9.39 -5.55 -9.01
N ALA A 166 -9.98 -4.45 -8.49
CA ALA A 166 -10.16 -4.24 -7.07
C ALA A 166 -11.02 -5.34 -6.43
N ARG A 167 -12.07 -5.81 -7.13
CA ARG A 167 -12.88 -6.94 -6.68
C ARG A 167 -12.04 -8.22 -6.52
N LYS A 168 -11.12 -8.50 -7.45
CA LYS A 168 -10.19 -9.64 -7.35
C LYS A 168 -9.24 -9.49 -6.15
N ALA A 169 -8.70 -8.30 -5.93
CA ALA A 169 -7.84 -8.02 -4.78
C ALA A 169 -8.58 -8.21 -3.44
N ILE A 170 -9.82 -7.73 -3.34
CA ILE A 170 -10.68 -7.94 -2.18
C ILE A 170 -10.89 -9.44 -1.93
N PHE A 171 -11.19 -10.21 -2.97
CA PHE A 171 -11.40 -11.66 -2.86
C PHE A 171 -10.13 -12.38 -2.36
N MET A 172 -8.95 -11.99 -2.86
CA MET A 172 -7.67 -12.53 -2.40
C MET A 172 -7.47 -12.31 -0.89
N PHE A 173 -7.70 -11.09 -0.39
CA PHE A 173 -7.62 -10.79 1.05
C PHE A 173 -8.60 -11.65 1.89
N HIS A 174 -9.80 -11.90 1.39
CA HIS A 174 -10.77 -12.78 2.05
C HIS A 174 -10.25 -14.23 2.13
N GLN A 175 -9.65 -14.74 1.06
CA GLN A 175 -9.08 -16.11 1.04
C GLN A 175 -7.98 -16.29 2.09
N VAL A 176 -7.16 -15.26 2.30
CA VAL A 176 -6.09 -15.26 3.32
C VAL A 176 -6.55 -14.75 4.69
N LYS A 177 -7.88 -14.60 4.89
CA LYS A 177 -8.55 -14.22 6.14
C LYS A 177 -8.08 -12.88 6.71
N VAL A 178 -7.79 -11.91 5.84
CA VAL A 178 -7.47 -10.54 6.24
C VAL A 178 -8.74 -9.68 6.15
N PRO A 179 -9.16 -9.02 7.25
CA PRO A 179 -10.30 -8.11 7.23
C PRO A 179 -10.09 -6.93 6.28
N ILE A 180 -11.11 -6.59 5.49
CA ILE A 180 -11.11 -5.36 4.70
C ILE A 180 -11.61 -4.21 5.59
N LEU A 181 -10.76 -3.22 5.83
CA LEU A 181 -11.11 -2.02 6.60
C LEU A 181 -11.90 -1.02 5.74
N GLY A 182 -11.66 -1.04 4.42
CA GLY A 182 -12.37 -0.17 3.48
C GLY A 182 -11.76 -0.19 2.09
N MET A 183 -12.37 0.60 1.20
CA MET A 183 -11.90 0.83 -0.16
C MET A 183 -11.77 2.33 -0.40
N VAL A 184 -10.71 2.72 -1.12
CA VAL A 184 -10.46 4.11 -1.51
C VAL A 184 -10.58 4.21 -3.02
N GLU A 185 -11.55 5.01 -3.48
CA GLU A 185 -11.65 5.41 -4.88
C GLU A 185 -10.85 6.69 -5.10
N ASN A 186 -9.65 6.54 -5.65
CA ASN A 186 -8.76 7.65 -5.97
C ASN A 186 -9.09 8.24 -7.35
N MET A 187 -8.69 9.49 -7.59
CA MET A 187 -8.90 10.20 -8.87
C MET A 187 -10.39 10.21 -9.32
N SER A 188 -11.31 10.34 -8.36
CA SER A 188 -12.75 10.20 -8.60
C SER A 188 -13.38 11.39 -9.32
N PHE A 189 -12.88 12.59 -9.05
CA PHE A 189 -13.32 13.82 -9.69
C PHE A 189 -12.19 14.85 -9.68
N LEU A 190 -12.33 15.86 -10.54
CA LEU A 190 -11.47 17.03 -10.56
C LEU A 190 -12.33 18.24 -10.18
N MET A 191 -11.91 18.99 -9.15
CA MET A 191 -12.42 20.33 -8.90
C MET A 191 -11.61 21.29 -9.77
N CYS A 192 -12.26 21.93 -10.74
CA CYS A 192 -11.58 22.88 -11.62
C CYS A 192 -11.14 24.11 -10.80
N PRO A 193 -9.83 24.40 -10.68
CA PRO A 193 -9.34 25.53 -9.87
C PRO A 193 -9.71 26.90 -10.45
N HIS A 194 -10.28 26.96 -11.65
CA HIS A 194 -10.70 28.18 -12.33
C HIS A 194 -12.22 28.44 -12.28
N PHE A 195 -13.00 27.50 -11.73
CA PHE A 195 -14.46 27.65 -11.61
C PHE A 195 -14.90 27.25 -10.21
N ASP A 196 -15.26 28.25 -9.41
CA ASP A 196 -15.88 28.05 -8.11
C ASP A 196 -17.23 27.31 -8.29
N GLY A 197 -17.26 26.01 -8.01
CA GLY A 197 -18.49 25.32 -7.64
C GLY A 197 -19.00 24.15 -8.48
N GLY A 198 -18.23 23.58 -9.41
CA GLY A 198 -18.66 22.38 -10.16
C GLY A 198 -17.62 21.27 -10.18
N ALA A 199 -17.81 20.20 -9.40
CA ALA A 199 -17.06 18.97 -9.58
C ALA A 199 -17.42 18.35 -10.95
N PHE A 200 -16.42 18.03 -11.78
CA PHE A 200 -16.65 17.22 -12.97
C PHE A 200 -16.64 15.74 -12.57
N PRO A 201 -17.78 15.03 -12.54
CA PRO A 201 -17.76 13.58 -12.37
C PRO A 201 -17.15 12.95 -13.63
N GLY A 202 -16.19 12.04 -13.44
CA GLY A 202 -15.48 11.34 -14.52
C GLY A 202 -16.32 10.35 -15.35
N ARG A 203 -17.61 10.61 -15.57
CA ARG A 203 -18.48 9.81 -16.45
C ARG A 203 -18.83 10.62 -17.70
N THR A 204 -18.63 10.00 -18.86
CA THR A 204 -19.16 10.41 -20.16
C THR A 204 -20.61 10.88 -20.02
N ALA A 205 -20.81 12.20 -20.05
CA ALA A 205 -22.14 12.78 -20.10
C ALA A 205 -22.76 12.42 -21.46
N THR A 206 -23.58 11.37 -21.48
CA THR A 206 -24.58 11.19 -22.53
C THR A 206 -25.56 12.34 -22.44
N ARG A 207 -25.32 13.39 -23.24
CA ARG A 207 -26.29 14.46 -23.47
C ARG A 207 -27.55 13.83 -24.07
N SER A 208 -28.59 13.66 -23.26
CA SER A 208 -29.95 13.61 -23.80
C SER A 208 -30.31 15.01 -24.29
N ALA A 209 -30.24 15.21 -25.60
CA ALA A 209 -30.76 16.41 -26.23
C ALA A 209 -32.29 16.38 -26.10
N SER A 210 -32.85 17.24 -25.25
CA SER A 210 -34.29 17.55 -25.28
C SER A 210 -34.52 18.61 -26.37
N PRO A 211 -35.48 18.43 -27.29
CA PRO A 211 -35.64 19.30 -28.44
C PRO A 211 -36.28 20.63 -28.05
N HIS A 212 -35.86 21.68 -28.75
CA HIS A 212 -36.38 23.04 -28.70
C HIS A 212 -37.90 23.16 -28.51
N ARG A 213 -38.32 23.84 -27.43
CA ARG A 213 -39.52 24.67 -27.46
C ARG A 213 -39.13 26.05 -27.99
N ARG A 214 -39.52 26.34 -29.24
CA ARG A 214 -39.68 27.71 -29.73
C ARG A 214 -41.16 28.05 -29.71
N ARG A 215 -41.45 29.20 -29.08
CA ARG A 215 -42.64 30.09 -29.19
C ARG A 215 -44.01 29.44 -29.11
#